data_AF-A0A8T2TT94-F1
#
_entry.id   AF-A0A8T2TT94-F1
#
_cell.length_a   1.000
_cell.length_b   1.000
_cell.length_c   1.000
_cell.angle_alpha   90.00
_cell.angle_beta   90.00
_cell.angle_gamma   90.00
#
_symmetry.space_group_name_H-M   'P 1'
#
loop_
_entity.id
_entity.type
_entity.pdbx_description
1 polymer ?
#
loop_
_entity_poly.entity_id
_entity_poly.type
_entity_poly.pdbx_seq_one_letter_code
_entity_poly.pdbx_strand_id
1 'polypeptide(L)'
;MDYSTPRRLETHEIPGIVKDFCLAARNARIAGFDGIEIHSAHGYLLDQFIKDSVNDRTDQYGGSMENRCRLTMEIVEGIAKEIGPERVGIRLSPFSSHLDVSDSQPEQLSVYLANALNKYNILYAHYLEPRVRRYMQHVQTSYSLQPARNAFKGAFLAAGNYNRENGNEAIASDRADLIVYGRLFLCNPDLPRRFALKAPLNDYVEATFYTQDPVVGYTDYPFLEETGYRMDS
;
A
#
# COMPACT_ATOMS: atom_id res chain seq x y z
N MET A 1 14.99 -1.16 20.02
CA MET A 1 13.83 -0.59 20.72
C MET A 1 13.15 -1.72 21.44
N ASP A 2 12.81 -1.52 22.71
CA ASP A 2 11.97 -2.45 23.46
C ASP A 2 10.52 -2.06 23.19
N TYR A 3 9.69 -3.01 22.75
CA TYR A 3 8.28 -2.78 22.45
C TYR A 3 7.45 -3.46 23.53
N SER A 4 6.46 -2.76 24.09
CA SER A 4 5.53 -3.36 25.04
C SER A 4 4.72 -4.47 24.37
N THR A 5 4.53 -5.59 25.07
CA THR A 5 3.63 -6.66 24.62
C THR A 5 2.22 -6.11 24.38
N PRO A 6 1.63 -6.30 23.18
CA PRO A 6 0.28 -5.81 22.90
C PRO A 6 -0.77 -6.62 23.65
N ARG A 7 -1.93 -5.99 23.91
CA ARG A 7 -3.13 -6.72 24.35
C ARG A 7 -3.88 -7.23 23.12
N ARG A 8 -4.26 -8.51 23.14
CA ARG A 8 -5.17 -9.07 22.13
C ARG A 8 -6.53 -8.38 22.23
N LEU A 9 -7.08 -7.92 21.10
CA LEU A 9 -8.45 -7.43 21.03
C LEU A 9 -9.44 -8.56 21.36
N GLU A 10 -10.38 -8.29 22.25
CA GLU A 10 -11.52 -9.17 22.47
C GLU A 10 -12.45 -9.14 21.25
N THR A 11 -13.12 -10.26 20.98
CA THR A 11 -13.98 -10.40 19.80
C THR A 11 -15.06 -9.31 19.72
N HIS A 12 -15.59 -8.88 20.86
CA HIS A 12 -16.63 -7.84 20.94
C HIS A 12 -16.10 -6.41 20.71
N GLU A 13 -14.77 -6.20 20.73
CA GLU A 13 -14.16 -4.90 20.45
C GLU A 13 -14.02 -4.65 18.93
N ILE A 14 -13.93 -5.71 18.13
CA ILE A 14 -13.65 -5.63 16.69
C ILE A 14 -14.72 -4.80 15.93
N PRO A 15 -16.03 -4.93 16.21
CA PRO A 15 -17.03 -4.05 15.59
C PRO A 15 -16.83 -2.56 15.90
N GLY A 16 -16.20 -2.21 17.03
CA GLY A 16 -15.82 -0.84 17.34
C GLY A 16 -14.74 -0.31 16.40
N ILE A 17 -13.72 -1.11 16.12
CA ILE A 17 -12.66 -0.77 15.16
C ILE A 17 -13.26 -0.51 13.76
N VAL A 18 -14.18 -1.37 13.29
CA VAL A 18 -14.86 -1.15 12.00
C VAL A 18 -15.56 0.20 11.96
N LYS A 19 -16.25 0.59 13.05
CA LYS A 19 -16.92 1.90 13.15
C LYS A 19 -15.93 3.07 13.11
N ASP A 20 -14.78 2.95 13.77
CA ASP A 20 -13.76 3.99 13.76
C ASP A 20 -13.20 4.23 12.36
N PHE A 21 -12.96 3.16 11.59
CA PHE A 21 -12.57 3.26 10.17
C PHE A 21 -13.65 3.95 9.32
N CYS A 22 -14.93 3.61 9.51
CA CYS A 22 -16.03 4.27 8.80
C CYS A 22 -16.15 5.75 9.15
N LEU A 23 -16.02 6.10 10.43
CA LEU A 23 -16.02 7.49 10.89
C LEU A 23 -14.84 8.27 10.30
N ALA A 24 -13.65 7.68 10.26
CA ALA A 24 -12.49 8.29 9.62
C ALA A 24 -12.72 8.55 8.12
N ALA A 25 -13.32 7.59 7.41
CA ALA A 25 -13.68 7.76 6.00
C ALA A 25 -14.70 8.88 5.78
N ARG A 26 -15.74 8.97 6.63
CA ARG A 26 -16.70 10.09 6.61
C ARG A 26 -16.00 11.42 6.82
N ASN A 27 -15.11 11.51 7.81
CA ASN A 27 -14.37 12.73 8.10
C ASN A 27 -13.45 13.14 6.94
N ALA A 28 -12.79 12.18 6.28
CA ALA A 28 -12.00 12.45 5.09
C ALA A 28 -12.87 13.05 3.96
N ARG A 29 -14.09 12.55 3.77
CA ARG A 29 -15.03 13.14 2.80
C ARG A 29 -15.46 14.55 3.16
N ILE A 30 -15.72 14.81 4.44
CA ILE A 30 -16.04 16.17 4.93
C ILE A 30 -14.86 17.12 4.70
N ALA A 31 -13.63 16.65 4.86
CA ALA A 31 -12.41 17.41 4.62
C ALA A 31 -12.12 17.65 3.12
N GLY A 32 -12.87 17.03 2.21
CA GLY A 32 -12.75 17.26 0.76
C GLY A 32 -11.86 16.28 0.01
N PHE A 33 -11.40 15.18 0.63
CA PHE A 33 -10.63 14.15 -0.07
C PHE A 33 -11.48 13.45 -1.15
N ASP A 34 -10.93 13.24 -2.35
CA ASP A 34 -11.61 12.55 -3.45
C ASP A 34 -11.97 11.10 -3.13
N GLY A 35 -11.13 10.45 -2.33
CA GLY A 35 -11.31 9.08 -1.86
C GLY A 35 -10.38 8.75 -0.70
N ILE A 36 -10.34 7.49 -0.31
CA ILE A 36 -9.50 6.98 0.79
C ILE A 36 -8.75 5.73 0.34
N GLU A 37 -7.59 5.49 0.94
CA GLU A 37 -6.87 4.21 0.84
C GLU A 37 -6.84 3.51 2.20
N ILE A 38 -7.40 2.31 2.29
CA ILE A 38 -7.34 1.48 3.49
C ILE A 38 -5.92 0.90 3.60
N HIS A 39 -5.21 1.22 4.68
CA HIS A 39 -3.90 0.65 4.92
C HIS A 39 -4.00 -0.76 5.52
N SER A 40 -3.82 -1.78 4.70
CA SER A 40 -3.82 -3.20 5.09
C SER A 40 -2.50 -3.89 4.72
N ALA A 41 -1.39 -3.25 5.11
CA ALA A 41 -0.05 -3.61 4.70
C ALA A 41 0.97 -3.26 5.81
N HIS A 42 2.24 -3.59 5.58
CA HIS A 42 3.41 -3.18 6.35
C HIS A 42 3.38 -3.54 7.84
N GLY A 43 2.73 -4.64 8.21
CA GLY A 43 2.71 -5.14 9.58
C GLY A 43 1.89 -4.30 10.57
N TYR A 44 1.04 -3.38 10.10
CA TYR A 44 0.06 -2.68 10.93
C TYR A 44 -1.18 -3.54 11.21
N LEU A 45 -2.12 -3.03 11.99
CA LEU A 45 -3.26 -3.77 12.55
C LEU A 45 -3.94 -4.75 11.57
N LEU A 46 -4.32 -4.30 10.36
CA LEU A 46 -5.01 -5.18 9.42
C LEU A 46 -4.08 -6.25 8.83
N ASP A 47 -2.82 -5.91 8.57
CA ASP A 47 -1.81 -6.89 8.11
C ASP A 47 -1.49 -7.91 9.21
N GLN A 48 -1.52 -7.49 10.49
CA GLN A 48 -1.40 -8.37 11.64
C GLN A 48 -2.56 -9.37 11.74
N PHE A 49 -3.79 -8.95 11.45
CA PHE A 49 -4.93 -9.88 11.39
C PHE A 49 -4.81 -10.83 10.18
N ILE A 50 -4.38 -10.34 9.03
CA ILE A 50 -4.29 -11.15 7.81
C ILE A 50 -3.24 -12.26 7.91
N LYS A 51 -2.10 -11.99 8.54
CA LYS A 51 -0.91 -12.84 8.46
C LYS A 51 -0.79 -13.81 9.63
N ASP A 52 -0.52 -15.07 9.32
CA ASP A 52 -0.52 -16.16 10.31
C ASP A 52 0.67 -16.19 11.27
N SER A 53 1.77 -15.47 11.00
CA SER A 53 2.90 -15.45 11.94
C SER A 53 2.60 -14.74 13.25
N VAL A 54 1.56 -13.88 13.29
CA VAL A 54 1.17 -13.12 14.49
C VAL A 54 -0.31 -13.25 14.84
N ASN A 55 -1.18 -13.63 13.90
CA ASN A 55 -2.58 -13.93 14.22
C ASN A 55 -2.75 -15.40 14.65
N ASP A 56 -2.60 -15.62 15.95
CA ASP A 56 -2.84 -16.88 16.65
C ASP A 56 -4.25 -16.97 17.27
N ARG A 57 -5.21 -16.14 16.80
CA ARG A 57 -6.59 -16.18 17.31
C ARG A 57 -7.27 -17.50 16.95
N THR A 58 -8.16 -17.94 17.84
CA THR A 58 -8.99 -19.15 17.67
C THR A 58 -10.48 -18.85 17.46
N ASP A 59 -10.85 -17.57 17.46
CA ASP A 59 -12.22 -17.11 17.17
C ASP A 59 -12.45 -16.91 15.66
N GLN A 60 -13.57 -16.30 15.27
CA GLN A 60 -13.92 -16.09 13.86
C GLN A 60 -12.99 -15.13 13.11
N TYR A 61 -12.01 -14.53 13.77
CA TYR A 61 -11.01 -13.64 13.17
C TYR A 61 -9.61 -14.25 13.07
N GLY A 62 -9.44 -15.56 13.35
CA GLY A 62 -8.18 -16.28 13.17
C GLY A 62 -8.32 -17.72 12.67
N GLY A 63 -7.17 -18.38 12.54
CA GLY A 63 -7.08 -19.73 11.96
C GLY A 63 -7.12 -19.70 10.43
N SER A 64 -8.30 -19.95 9.85
CA SER A 64 -8.46 -20.04 8.39
C SER A 64 -8.14 -18.70 7.69
N MET A 65 -7.70 -18.75 6.43
CA MET A 65 -7.41 -17.55 5.64
C MET A 65 -8.64 -16.63 5.53
N GLU A 66 -9.84 -17.20 5.43
CA GLU A 66 -11.10 -16.44 5.45
C GLU A 66 -11.27 -15.67 6.76
N ASN A 67 -11.08 -16.33 7.90
CA ASN A 67 -11.21 -15.70 9.21
C ASN A 67 -10.16 -14.61 9.40
N ARG A 68 -8.90 -14.86 9.02
CA ARG A 68 -7.82 -13.87 9.11
C ARG A 68 -8.10 -12.61 8.28
N CYS A 69 -8.71 -12.76 7.11
CA CYS A 69 -9.08 -11.64 6.24
C CYS A 69 -10.40 -10.96 6.64
N ARG A 70 -11.18 -11.54 7.56
CA ARG A 70 -12.55 -11.11 7.89
C ARG A 70 -12.63 -9.64 8.31
N LEU A 71 -11.75 -9.21 9.22
CA LEU A 71 -11.71 -7.82 9.70
C LEU A 71 -11.50 -6.83 8.54
N THR A 72 -10.52 -7.12 7.68
CA THR A 72 -10.24 -6.27 6.50
C THR A 72 -11.46 -6.19 5.59
N MET A 73 -12.16 -7.30 5.36
CA MET A 73 -13.37 -7.32 4.53
C MET A 73 -14.53 -6.56 5.17
N GLU A 74 -14.71 -6.66 6.49
CA GLU A 74 -15.72 -5.88 7.24
C GLU A 74 -15.45 -4.37 7.15
N ILE A 75 -14.18 -3.95 7.22
CA ILE A 75 -13.79 -2.54 7.06
C ILE A 75 -14.02 -2.05 5.63
N VAL A 76 -13.61 -2.84 4.62
CA VAL A 76 -13.84 -2.51 3.21
C VAL A 76 -15.34 -2.35 2.95
N GLU A 77 -16.16 -3.29 3.42
CA GLU A 77 -17.62 -3.22 3.27
C GLU A 77 -18.21 -2.00 3.96
N GLY A 78 -17.80 -1.74 5.21
CA GLY A 78 -18.26 -0.61 6.00
C GLY A 78 -17.96 0.72 5.31
N ILE A 79 -16.71 0.93 4.88
CA ILE A 79 -16.31 2.17 4.22
C ILE A 79 -16.97 2.30 2.83
N ALA A 80 -17.06 1.22 2.05
CA ALA A 80 -17.73 1.25 0.76
C ALA A 80 -19.21 1.67 0.87
N LYS A 81 -19.93 1.19 1.89
CA LYS A 81 -21.31 1.62 2.19
C LYS A 81 -21.39 3.08 2.63
N GLU A 82 -20.36 3.55 3.34
CA GLU A 82 -20.31 4.87 3.94
C GLU A 82 -20.01 5.99 2.93
N ILE A 83 -19.06 5.78 2.01
CA ILE A 83 -18.58 6.84 1.10
C ILE A 83 -18.71 6.50 -0.39
N GLY A 84 -19.20 5.32 -0.73
CA GLY A 84 -19.27 4.79 -2.09
C GLY A 84 -18.01 3.99 -2.48
N PRO A 85 -18.15 2.78 -3.05
CA PRO A 85 -17.01 1.91 -3.35
C PRO A 85 -16.03 2.48 -4.38
N GLU A 86 -16.51 3.30 -5.32
CA GLU A 86 -15.71 4.00 -6.33
C GLU A 86 -14.74 5.05 -5.76
N ARG A 87 -14.76 5.25 -4.44
CA ARG A 87 -13.86 6.16 -3.70
C ARG A 87 -12.93 5.41 -2.74
N VAL A 88 -12.92 4.09 -2.81
CA VAL A 88 -12.17 3.24 -1.88
C VAL A 88 -11.03 2.55 -2.63
N GLY A 89 -9.83 2.72 -2.13
CA GLY A 89 -8.68 1.88 -2.43
C GLY A 89 -8.25 1.06 -1.21
N ILE A 90 -7.45 0.02 -1.44
CA ILE A 90 -6.80 -0.73 -0.35
C ILE A 90 -5.35 -1.03 -0.70
N ARG A 91 -4.45 -0.85 0.26
CA ARG A 91 -3.03 -1.19 0.14
C ARG A 91 -2.70 -2.49 0.83
N LEU A 92 -1.98 -3.37 0.15
CA LEU A 92 -1.66 -4.74 0.56
C LEU A 92 -0.17 -5.07 0.40
N SER A 93 0.39 -5.87 1.29
CA SER A 93 1.79 -6.32 1.24
C SER A 93 1.96 -7.79 1.62
N PRO A 94 1.34 -8.73 0.88
CA PRO A 94 1.28 -10.14 1.25
C PRO A 94 2.66 -10.80 1.40
N PHE A 95 3.66 -10.32 0.64
CA PHE A 95 5.02 -10.85 0.65
C PHE A 95 5.97 -10.17 1.64
N SER A 96 5.57 -9.05 2.23
CA SER A 96 6.42 -8.31 3.17
C SER A 96 6.51 -9.03 4.51
N SER A 97 7.68 -8.97 5.13
CA SER A 97 7.95 -9.36 6.52
C SER A 97 8.30 -8.15 7.39
N HIS A 98 7.82 -6.95 7.03
CA HIS A 98 8.04 -5.73 7.81
C HIS A 98 7.40 -5.84 9.19
N LEU A 99 8.07 -5.26 10.20
CA LEU A 99 7.69 -5.36 11.62
C LEU A 99 7.49 -6.81 12.11
N ASP A 100 8.24 -7.76 11.52
CA ASP A 100 8.20 -9.18 11.88
C ASP A 100 6.82 -9.85 11.67
N VAL A 101 6.03 -9.30 10.74
CA VAL A 101 4.72 -9.83 10.33
C VAL A 101 4.81 -10.48 8.95
N SER A 102 4.68 -11.81 8.86
CA SER A 102 4.78 -12.61 7.64
C SER A 102 3.66 -13.65 7.52
N ASP A 103 3.38 -14.11 6.29
CA ASP A 103 2.44 -15.20 6.07
C ASP A 103 3.17 -16.45 5.57
N SER A 104 2.73 -17.63 5.98
CA SER A 104 3.27 -18.91 5.52
C SER A 104 2.96 -19.23 4.05
N GLN A 105 1.89 -18.64 3.49
CA GLN A 105 1.40 -18.90 2.13
C GLN A 105 1.09 -17.58 1.38
N PRO A 106 2.10 -16.71 1.18
CA PRO A 106 1.88 -15.33 0.71
C PRO A 106 1.31 -15.24 -0.72
N GLU A 107 1.61 -16.18 -1.61
CA GLU A 107 1.03 -16.22 -2.96
C GLU A 107 -0.48 -16.53 -2.93
N GLN A 108 -0.87 -17.53 -2.14
CA GLN A 108 -2.28 -17.89 -1.99
C GLN A 108 -3.05 -16.77 -1.31
N LEU A 109 -2.47 -16.16 -0.27
CA LEU A 109 -3.04 -15.00 0.39
C LEU A 109 -3.22 -13.81 -0.57
N SER A 110 -2.21 -13.52 -1.39
CA SER A 110 -2.24 -12.44 -2.38
C SER A 110 -3.43 -12.58 -3.34
N VAL A 111 -3.65 -13.79 -3.88
CA VAL A 111 -4.75 -14.12 -4.79
C VAL A 111 -6.10 -14.16 -4.08
N TYR A 112 -6.15 -14.67 -2.85
CA TYR A 112 -7.37 -14.70 -2.04
C TYR A 112 -7.90 -13.28 -1.79
N LEU A 113 -7.04 -12.37 -1.35
CA LEU A 113 -7.40 -10.97 -1.11
C LEU A 113 -7.94 -10.31 -2.39
N ALA A 114 -7.25 -10.49 -3.53
CA ALA A 114 -7.70 -9.96 -4.82
C ALA A 114 -9.10 -10.45 -5.19
N ASN A 115 -9.39 -11.74 -5.02
CA ASN A 115 -10.71 -12.31 -5.29
C ASN A 115 -11.78 -11.80 -4.31
N ALA A 116 -11.47 -11.75 -3.02
CA ALA A 116 -12.41 -11.34 -1.99
C ALA A 116 -12.85 -9.87 -2.17
N LEU A 117 -11.92 -8.99 -2.54
CA LEU A 117 -12.17 -7.56 -2.74
C LEU A 117 -13.14 -7.27 -3.90
N ASN A 118 -13.21 -8.16 -4.91
CA ASN A 118 -14.13 -8.00 -6.04
C ASN A 118 -15.61 -7.93 -5.62
N LYS A 119 -15.98 -8.49 -4.47
CA LYS A 119 -17.35 -8.43 -3.95
C LYS A 119 -17.81 -6.99 -3.67
N TYR A 120 -16.87 -6.09 -3.37
CA TYR A 120 -17.15 -4.75 -2.89
C TYR A 120 -17.02 -3.68 -3.99
N ASN A 121 -16.59 -4.05 -5.20
CA ASN A 121 -16.42 -3.14 -6.34
C ASN A 121 -15.59 -1.88 -6.02
N ILE A 122 -14.59 -2.02 -5.13
CA ILE A 122 -13.71 -0.90 -4.77
C ILE A 122 -12.89 -0.43 -5.97
N LEU A 123 -12.52 0.85 -5.98
CA LEU A 123 -11.85 1.50 -7.10
C LEU A 123 -10.53 0.81 -7.48
N TYR A 124 -9.68 0.52 -6.48
CA TYR A 124 -8.38 -0.05 -6.75
C TYR A 124 -7.81 -0.92 -5.62
N ALA A 125 -6.88 -1.80 -6.00
CA ALA A 125 -6.02 -2.51 -5.06
C ALA A 125 -4.55 -2.17 -5.34
N HIS A 126 -3.84 -1.75 -4.30
CA HIS A 126 -2.47 -1.27 -4.35
C HIS A 126 -1.54 -2.28 -3.67
N TYR A 127 -0.80 -3.04 -4.47
CA TYR A 127 0.08 -4.10 -3.99
C TYR A 127 1.54 -3.64 -3.90
N LEU A 128 2.17 -3.97 -2.78
CA LEU A 128 3.63 -3.92 -2.65
C LEU A 128 4.26 -5.14 -3.33
N GLU A 129 5.26 -4.87 -4.15
CA GLU A 129 6.01 -5.86 -4.90
C GLU A 129 6.80 -6.84 -4.02
N PRO A 130 6.87 -8.14 -4.36
CA PRO A 130 7.53 -9.18 -3.57
C PRO A 130 9.03 -8.93 -3.33
N ARG A 131 9.68 -8.18 -4.23
CA ARG A 131 11.08 -7.77 -4.08
C ARG A 131 11.31 -6.84 -2.90
N VAL A 132 10.27 -6.24 -2.30
CA VAL A 132 10.37 -5.40 -1.10
C VAL A 132 9.95 -6.23 0.12
N ARG A 133 10.92 -6.74 0.89
CA ARG A 133 10.61 -7.56 2.08
C ARG A 133 10.38 -6.72 3.32
N ARG A 134 11.26 -5.76 3.56
CA ARG A 134 11.18 -4.80 4.68
C ARG A 134 11.51 -3.41 4.16
N TYR A 135 11.34 -2.40 5.01
CA TYR A 135 11.82 -1.04 4.74
C TYR A 135 13.28 -1.08 4.25
N MET A 136 13.52 -0.49 3.08
CA MET A 136 14.82 -0.43 2.39
C MET A 136 15.49 -1.78 2.09
N GLN A 137 14.83 -2.91 2.34
CA GLN A 137 15.37 -4.24 2.09
C GLN A 137 14.77 -4.83 0.81
N HIS A 138 15.62 -4.95 -0.21
CA HIS A 138 15.27 -5.55 -1.49
C HIS A 138 15.85 -6.96 -1.62
N VAL A 139 15.07 -7.89 -2.15
CA VAL A 139 15.50 -9.29 -2.36
C VAL A 139 15.21 -9.74 -3.77
N GLN A 140 16.03 -10.66 -4.27
CA GLN A 140 15.69 -11.45 -5.44
C GLN A 140 14.63 -12.48 -5.05
N THR A 141 13.61 -12.65 -5.87
CA THR A 141 12.51 -13.59 -5.61
C THR A 141 11.83 -13.99 -6.91
N SER A 142 11.33 -15.22 -6.94
CA SER A 142 10.51 -15.73 -8.04
C SER A 142 9.02 -15.36 -7.90
N TYR A 143 8.61 -14.79 -6.77
CA TYR A 143 7.23 -14.39 -6.56
C TYR A 143 6.84 -13.23 -7.46
N SER A 144 5.58 -13.22 -7.88
CA SER A 144 5.01 -12.23 -8.79
C SER A 144 3.64 -11.75 -8.32
N LEU A 145 3.30 -10.50 -8.65
CA LEU A 145 1.96 -9.96 -8.46
C LEU A 145 0.98 -10.40 -9.56
N GLN A 146 1.46 -10.99 -10.68
CA GLN A 146 0.61 -11.33 -11.83
C GLN A 146 -0.63 -12.17 -11.47
N PRO A 147 -0.55 -13.20 -10.61
CA PRO A 147 -1.74 -13.96 -10.23
C PRO A 147 -2.82 -13.11 -9.53
N ALA A 148 -2.41 -12.16 -8.69
CA ALA A 148 -3.33 -11.24 -8.03
C ALA A 148 -3.88 -10.18 -9.01
N ARG A 149 -3.03 -9.65 -9.90
CA ARG A 149 -3.42 -8.76 -11.01
C ARG A 149 -4.50 -9.38 -11.88
N ASN A 150 -4.36 -10.67 -12.22
CA ASN A 150 -5.35 -11.40 -13.02
C ASN A 150 -6.67 -11.67 -12.27
N ALA A 151 -6.62 -11.73 -10.94
CA ALA A 151 -7.78 -12.03 -10.10
C ALA A 151 -8.61 -10.80 -9.75
N PHE A 152 -7.97 -9.64 -9.52
CA PHE A 152 -8.66 -8.39 -9.18
C PHE A 152 -9.26 -7.73 -10.42
N LYS A 153 -10.50 -7.24 -10.32
CA LYS A 153 -11.27 -6.70 -11.46
C LYS A 153 -11.26 -5.17 -11.55
N GLY A 154 -10.83 -4.48 -10.50
CA GLY A 154 -10.66 -3.02 -10.50
C GLY A 154 -9.26 -2.61 -10.95
N ALA A 155 -8.90 -1.34 -10.74
CA ALA A 155 -7.56 -0.85 -11.06
C ALA A 155 -6.50 -1.48 -10.14
N PHE A 156 -5.42 -2.02 -10.72
CA PHE A 156 -4.34 -2.67 -10.01
C PHE A 156 -3.10 -1.78 -9.97
N LEU A 157 -2.76 -1.28 -8.79
CA LEU A 157 -1.61 -0.43 -8.54
C LEU A 157 -0.44 -1.29 -8.04
N ALA A 158 0.74 -1.10 -8.59
CA ALA A 158 1.96 -1.74 -8.11
C ALA A 158 2.96 -0.72 -7.57
N ALA A 159 3.59 -1.05 -6.45
CA ALA A 159 4.62 -0.23 -5.82
C ALA A 159 5.80 -1.08 -5.38
N GLY A 160 7.00 -0.50 -5.38
CA GLY A 160 8.19 -1.14 -4.83
C GLY A 160 9.37 -1.12 -5.79
N ASN A 161 10.31 -0.21 -5.51
CA ASN A 161 11.57 -0.08 -6.24
C ASN A 161 11.41 0.02 -7.77
N TYR A 162 10.37 0.71 -8.23
CA TYR A 162 10.22 1.07 -9.63
C TYR A 162 11.08 2.29 -9.97
N ASN A 163 11.63 2.29 -11.18
CA ASN A 163 12.13 3.44 -11.91
C ASN A 163 11.22 3.69 -13.13
N ARG A 164 11.64 4.57 -14.03
CA ARG A 164 10.89 4.89 -15.26
C ARG A 164 10.78 3.67 -16.17
N GLU A 165 11.89 2.99 -16.42
CA GLU A 165 12.00 1.92 -17.41
C GLU A 165 11.18 0.69 -17.01
N ASN A 166 11.40 0.18 -15.79
CA ASN A 166 10.67 -1.01 -15.32
C ASN A 166 9.21 -0.69 -14.94
N GLY A 167 8.88 0.57 -14.67
CA GLY A 167 7.50 1.02 -14.49
C GLY A 167 6.72 1.00 -15.81
N ASN A 168 7.32 1.56 -16.87
CA ASN A 168 6.73 1.52 -18.22
C ASN A 168 6.57 0.07 -18.73
N GLU A 169 7.58 -0.77 -18.50
CA GLU A 169 7.54 -2.19 -18.89
C GLU A 169 6.47 -2.98 -18.12
N ALA A 170 6.25 -2.69 -16.83
CA ALA A 170 5.16 -3.29 -16.06
C ALA A 170 3.77 -2.93 -16.61
N ILE A 171 3.54 -1.67 -17.00
CA ILE A 171 2.27 -1.24 -17.61
C ILE A 171 2.12 -1.87 -19.00
N ALA A 172 3.14 -1.80 -19.84
CA ALA A 172 3.11 -2.32 -21.21
C ALA A 172 2.88 -3.85 -21.27
N SER A 173 3.21 -4.55 -20.18
CA SER A 173 3.06 -6.01 -20.06
C SER A 173 1.86 -6.41 -19.19
N ASP A 174 0.90 -5.51 -18.95
CA ASP A 174 -0.33 -5.74 -18.17
C ASP A 174 -0.08 -6.28 -16.74
N ARG A 175 1.04 -5.89 -16.13
CA ARG A 175 1.37 -6.27 -14.74
C ARG A 175 0.75 -5.32 -13.72
N ALA A 176 0.42 -4.10 -14.14
CA ALA A 176 -0.27 -3.09 -13.34
C ALA A 176 -0.93 -2.05 -14.26
N ASP A 177 -2.02 -1.44 -13.81
CA ASP A 177 -2.64 -0.30 -14.49
C ASP A 177 -1.92 1.02 -14.13
N LEU A 178 -1.35 1.09 -12.92
CA LEU A 178 -0.66 2.26 -12.38
C LEU A 178 0.56 1.87 -11.54
N ILE A 179 1.62 2.67 -11.63
CA ILE A 179 2.85 2.48 -10.83
C ILE A 179 2.96 3.61 -9.80
N VAL A 180 3.18 3.23 -8.53
CA VAL A 180 3.27 4.15 -7.41
C VAL A 180 4.72 4.35 -6.99
N TYR A 181 5.14 5.61 -6.91
CA TYR A 181 6.49 6.04 -6.55
C TYR A 181 6.50 6.77 -5.21
N GLY A 182 7.28 6.28 -4.24
CA GLY A 182 7.48 6.93 -2.94
C GLY A 182 8.72 7.81 -2.92
N ARG A 183 9.89 7.19 -2.67
CA ARG A 183 11.20 7.87 -2.56
C ARG A 183 11.49 8.83 -3.72
N LEU A 184 11.23 8.41 -4.96
CA LEU A 184 11.47 9.26 -6.14
C LEU A 184 10.57 10.50 -6.14
N PHE A 185 9.32 10.38 -5.69
CA PHE A 185 8.39 11.50 -5.66
C PHE A 185 8.72 12.46 -4.51
N LEU A 186 9.20 11.94 -3.37
CA LEU A 186 9.67 12.76 -2.25
C LEU A 186 10.76 13.74 -2.70
N CYS A 187 11.77 13.26 -3.45
CA CYS A 187 12.87 14.11 -3.89
C CYS A 187 12.67 14.79 -5.25
N ASN A 188 11.62 14.45 -6.01
CA ASN A 188 11.34 15.04 -7.32
C ASN A 188 9.88 15.48 -7.37
N PRO A 189 9.54 16.72 -6.97
CA PRO A 189 8.15 17.19 -6.94
C PRO A 189 7.49 17.19 -8.33
N ASP A 190 8.30 17.24 -9.39
CA ASP A 190 7.91 17.18 -10.80
C ASP A 190 8.33 15.87 -11.48
N LEU A 191 8.38 14.76 -10.73
CA LEU A 191 8.75 13.42 -11.22
C LEU A 191 8.08 13.04 -12.56
N PRO A 192 6.76 13.25 -12.79
CA PRO A 192 6.14 12.92 -14.07
C PRO A 192 6.77 13.66 -15.25
N ARG A 193 7.09 14.96 -15.08
CA ARG A 193 7.73 15.77 -16.13
C ARG A 193 9.14 15.28 -16.39
N ARG A 194 9.91 14.96 -15.35
CA ARG A 194 11.27 14.41 -15.49
C ARG A 194 11.25 13.08 -16.24
N PHE A 195 10.28 12.20 -15.95
CA PHE A 195 10.10 10.95 -16.68
C PHE A 195 9.72 11.16 -18.15
N ALA A 196 8.83 12.11 -18.45
CA ALA A 196 8.44 12.44 -19.82
C ALA A 196 9.64 12.93 -20.65
N LEU A 197 10.49 13.78 -20.06
CA LEU A 197 11.66 14.36 -20.71
C LEU A 197 12.92 13.49 -20.63
N LYS A 198 12.88 12.37 -19.89
CA LYS A 198 14.08 11.59 -19.51
C LYS A 198 15.15 12.48 -18.84
N ALA A 199 14.71 13.46 -18.06
CA ALA A 199 15.58 14.39 -17.37
C ALA A 199 16.24 13.73 -16.13
N PRO A 200 17.38 14.28 -15.65
CA PRO A 200 17.99 13.83 -14.40
C PRO A 200 17.03 13.90 -13.23
N LEU A 201 17.18 12.98 -12.27
CA LEU A 201 16.45 12.95 -11.02
C LEU A 201 17.31 13.53 -9.90
N ASN A 202 16.68 14.22 -8.96
CA ASN A 202 17.29 14.59 -7.70
C ASN A 202 17.51 13.31 -6.85
N ASP A 203 18.61 13.28 -6.11
CA ASP A 203 18.88 12.24 -5.13
C ASP A 203 18.08 12.49 -3.85
N TYR A 204 17.59 11.41 -3.23
CA TYR A 204 16.92 11.50 -1.93
C TYR A 204 17.93 11.50 -0.80
N VAL A 205 17.59 12.14 0.32
CA VAL A 205 18.41 12.17 1.54
C VAL A 205 17.70 11.37 2.62
N GLU A 206 18.13 10.14 2.87
CA GLU A 206 17.41 9.24 3.78
C GLU A 206 17.34 9.79 5.22
N ALA A 207 18.36 10.53 5.65
CA ALA A 207 18.42 11.15 6.97
C ALA A 207 17.27 12.15 7.24
N THR A 208 16.61 12.66 6.19
CA THR A 208 15.51 13.64 6.31
C THR A 208 14.13 13.04 6.05
N PHE A 209 14.00 11.73 5.83
CA PHE A 209 12.69 11.09 5.61
C PHE A 209 11.74 11.27 6.80
N TYR A 210 12.31 11.26 8.00
CA TYR A 210 11.59 11.51 9.24
C TYR A 210 12.31 12.64 9.97
N THR A 211 11.89 13.86 9.68
CA THR A 211 12.42 15.10 10.26
C THR A 211 11.29 15.90 10.92
N GLN A 212 11.65 16.74 11.90
CA GLN A 212 10.75 17.77 12.43
C GLN A 212 10.92 19.11 11.69
N ASP A 213 11.96 19.22 10.87
CA ASP A 213 12.18 20.40 10.04
C ASP A 213 11.09 20.46 8.95
N PRO A 214 10.33 21.57 8.82
CA PRO A 214 9.24 21.66 7.87
C PRO A 214 9.70 21.88 6.42
N VAL A 215 11.00 22.12 6.19
CA VAL A 215 11.55 22.50 4.88
C VAL A 215 12.59 21.49 4.41
N VAL A 216 13.62 21.23 5.23
CA VAL A 216 14.82 20.51 4.81
C VAL A 216 14.53 19.04 4.50
N GLY A 217 14.74 18.65 3.24
CA GLY A 217 14.44 17.32 2.73
C GLY A 217 12.95 17.02 2.61
N TYR A 218 12.10 18.05 2.54
CA TYR A 218 10.65 17.93 2.39
C TYR A 218 10.11 18.85 1.29
N THR A 219 10.28 20.17 1.41
CA THR A 219 9.79 21.16 0.43
C THR A 219 10.89 21.89 -0.32
N ASP A 220 12.16 21.60 -0.02
CA ASP A 220 13.35 22.23 -0.61
C ASP A 220 13.98 21.45 -1.77
N TYR A 221 13.39 20.32 -2.16
CA TYR A 221 13.80 19.60 -3.36
C TYR A 221 13.50 20.42 -4.62
N PRO A 222 14.49 20.71 -5.48
CA PRO A 222 14.30 21.64 -6.59
C PRO A 222 13.46 21.04 -7.70
N PHE A 223 12.67 21.89 -8.35
CA PHE A 223 12.02 21.58 -9.64
C PHE A 223 13.06 21.53 -10.76
N LEU A 224 12.75 20.85 -11.87
CA LEU A 224 13.67 20.72 -13.00
C LEU A 224 14.09 22.07 -13.59
N GLU A 225 13.21 23.07 -13.54
CA GLU A 225 13.48 24.42 -14.05
C GLU A 225 14.54 25.16 -13.21
N GLU A 226 14.68 24.78 -11.94
CA GLU A 226 15.61 25.40 -10.98
C GLU A 226 17.02 24.79 -11.04
N THR A 227 17.17 23.61 -11.67
CA THR A 227 18.47 22.94 -11.81
C THR A 227 19.29 23.46 -13.00
N GLY A 228 18.76 24.43 -13.76
CA GLY A 228 19.40 24.94 -14.97
C GLY A 228 19.30 24.00 -16.17
N TYR A 229 18.46 22.96 -16.10
CA TYR A 229 18.17 22.08 -17.23
C TYR A 229 17.58 22.87 -18.39
N ARG A 230 18.30 22.90 -19.52
CA ARG A 230 17.80 23.40 -20.80
C ARG A 230 17.51 22.18 -21.67
N MET A 231 16.32 22.13 -22.25
CA MET A 231 16.06 21.20 -23.34
C MET A 231 17.04 21.57 -24.46
N ASP A 232 18.04 20.74 -24.69
CA ASP A 232 18.88 20.89 -25.88
C ASP A 232 17.96 20.90 -27.10
N SER A 233 18.11 21.94 -27.92
CA SER A 233 17.35 22.25 -29.14
C SER A 233 17.31 21.11 -30.14
#